data_AF-A0A915BL29-F1
#
_entry.id   AF-A0A915BL29-F1
#
_cell.length_a   1.000
_cell.length_b   1.000
_cell.length_c   1.000
_cell.angle_alpha   90.00
_cell.angle_beta   90.00
_cell.angle_gamma   90.00
#
_symmetry.space_group_name_H-M   'P 1'
#
loop_
_entity.id
_entity.type
_entity.pdbx_description
1 polymer ?
#
loop_
_entity_poly.entity_id
_entity_poly.type
_entity_poly.pdbx_seq_one_letter_code
_entity_poly.pdbx_strand_id
1 'polypeptide(L)'
;MQPVINQQKDELISTLQDQSALSGIDNVKMTATFVWTGIMLSGMTVGFIVSKYALAPLLSLFISGFYATLAAYVVLPAIAFYYFTGPAEGDAKELDIYRRHCLLGIAVAEGVLNGFLFCQRIIPGLPPPAPLTAFAIGIGSQAGASFIGNDRMKLMAVTLGGALAADLAIGIATGLSAGFLLLALLYTAVGYVVLQLYLKKGNGEAMTHIYQLAFLVAIVCSQGIVYSLLSVDASQSTD
;
A
#
# COMPACT_ATOMS: atom_id res chain seq x y z
N MET A 1 -28.71 -8.93 3.18
CA MET A 1 -27.37 -8.35 3.41
C MET A 1 -26.47 -9.27 4.24
N GLN A 2 -26.90 -9.76 5.41
CA GLN A 2 -26.13 -10.74 6.22
C GLN A 2 -25.60 -12.00 5.46
N PRO A 3 -26.38 -12.70 4.61
CA PRO A 3 -25.88 -13.91 3.95
C PRO A 3 -24.77 -13.61 2.92
N VAL A 4 -24.82 -12.46 2.24
CA VAL A 4 -23.81 -12.05 1.24
C VAL A 4 -22.51 -11.64 1.92
N ILE A 5 -22.58 -10.92 3.03
CA ILE A 5 -21.41 -10.53 3.83
C ILE A 5 -20.69 -11.77 4.39
N ASN A 6 -21.46 -12.75 4.89
CA ASN A 6 -20.90 -14.00 5.39
C ASN A 6 -20.19 -14.78 4.28
N GLN A 7 -20.79 -14.88 3.10
CA GLN A 7 -20.17 -15.54 1.96
C GLN A 7 -18.87 -14.87 1.51
N GLN A 8 -18.84 -13.53 1.41
CA GLN A 8 -17.63 -12.79 1.05
C GLN A 8 -16.52 -12.93 2.10
N LYS A 9 -16.89 -12.95 3.38
CA LYS A 9 -15.96 -13.19 4.48
C LYS A 9 -15.35 -14.59 4.38
N ASP A 10 -16.18 -15.62 4.19
CA ASP A 10 -15.72 -17.00 4.09
C ASP A 10 -14.82 -17.20 2.86
N GLU A 11 -15.17 -16.56 1.74
CA GLU A 11 -14.34 -16.53 0.54
C GLU A 11 -12.99 -15.85 0.80
N LEU A 12 -12.98 -14.71 1.50
CA LEU A 12 -11.74 -14.02 1.87
C LEU A 12 -10.87 -14.90 2.78
N ILE A 13 -11.43 -15.49 3.83
CA ILE A 13 -10.71 -16.39 4.74
C ILE A 13 -10.12 -17.57 3.96
N SER A 14 -10.93 -18.20 3.10
CA SER A 14 -10.47 -19.28 2.22
C SER A 14 -9.32 -18.82 1.30
N THR A 15 -9.38 -17.58 0.80
CA THR A 15 -8.30 -17.02 -0.04
C THR A 15 -7.01 -16.83 0.74
N LEU A 16 -7.11 -16.31 1.95
CA LEU A 16 -5.93 -16.05 2.79
C LEU A 16 -5.28 -17.36 3.24
N GLN A 17 -6.08 -18.39 3.52
CA GLN A 17 -5.59 -19.71 3.93
C GLN A 17 -5.10 -20.58 2.76
N ASP A 18 -5.27 -20.13 1.52
CA ASP A 18 -4.89 -20.90 0.35
C ASP A 18 -3.37 -21.05 0.24
N GLN A 19 -2.93 -22.31 0.24
CA GLN A 19 -1.53 -22.75 0.09
C GLN A 19 -1.34 -23.64 -1.14
N SER A 20 -2.31 -23.66 -2.06
CA SER A 20 -2.21 -24.46 -3.27
C SER A 20 -1.00 -24.06 -4.11
N ALA A 21 -0.50 -25.03 -4.89
CA ALA A 21 0.54 -24.77 -5.86
C ALA A 21 0.16 -23.61 -6.80
N LEU A 22 1.15 -22.80 -7.14
CA LEU A 22 1.03 -21.72 -8.11
C LEU A 22 0.75 -22.34 -9.48
N SER A 23 -0.36 -21.96 -10.10
CA SER A 23 -0.70 -22.40 -11.45
C SER A 23 -1.35 -21.28 -12.24
N GLY A 24 -0.95 -21.12 -13.50
CA GLY A 24 -1.55 -20.11 -14.40
C GLY A 24 -1.26 -18.65 -14.03
N ILE A 25 -0.16 -18.36 -13.33
CA ILE A 25 0.25 -16.99 -12.99
C ILE A 25 1.01 -16.37 -14.15
N ASP A 26 0.57 -15.20 -14.58
CA ASP A 26 1.37 -14.33 -15.45
C ASP A 26 2.40 -13.55 -14.60
N ASN A 27 3.63 -14.05 -14.58
CA ASN A 27 4.73 -13.45 -13.83
C ASN A 27 5.07 -12.02 -14.30
N VAL A 28 4.91 -11.74 -15.60
CA VAL A 28 5.19 -10.41 -16.17
C VAL A 28 4.15 -9.41 -15.64
N LYS A 29 2.88 -9.80 -15.68
CA LYS A 29 1.78 -8.98 -15.18
C LYS A 29 1.83 -8.79 -13.67
N MET A 30 2.20 -9.83 -12.91
CA MET A 30 2.38 -9.74 -11.45
C MET A 30 3.49 -8.76 -11.11
N THR A 31 4.66 -8.94 -11.75
CA THR A 31 5.81 -8.03 -11.61
C THR A 31 5.41 -6.60 -11.91
N ALA A 32 4.78 -6.34 -13.05
CA ALA A 32 4.35 -5.02 -13.46
C ALA A 32 3.35 -4.40 -12.48
N THR A 33 2.41 -5.20 -11.97
CA THR A 33 1.39 -4.75 -11.00
C THR A 33 2.06 -4.23 -9.74
N PHE A 34 2.92 -5.04 -9.11
CA PHE A 34 3.53 -4.72 -7.82
C PHE A 34 4.70 -3.73 -7.91
N VAL A 35 5.48 -3.74 -9.00
CA VAL A 35 6.49 -2.69 -9.25
C VAL A 35 5.80 -1.33 -9.41
N TRP A 36 4.69 -1.27 -10.15
CA TRP A 36 3.95 -0.01 -10.27
C TRP A 36 3.27 0.41 -8.96
N THR A 37 2.80 -0.54 -8.13
CA THR A 37 2.40 -0.25 -6.75
C THR A 37 3.54 0.39 -5.96
N GLY A 38 4.77 -0.14 -6.08
CA GLY A 38 5.96 0.44 -5.43
C GLY A 38 6.28 1.86 -5.90
N ILE A 39 6.16 2.13 -7.20
CA ILE A 39 6.34 3.48 -7.77
C ILE A 39 5.28 4.45 -7.22
N MET A 40 4.02 4.02 -7.21
CA MET A 40 2.90 4.77 -6.67
C MET A 40 3.10 5.10 -5.18
N LEU A 41 3.49 4.13 -4.36
CA LEU A 41 3.76 4.34 -2.93
C LEU A 41 5.02 5.19 -2.68
N SER A 42 5.99 5.16 -3.59
CA SER A 42 7.11 6.11 -3.57
C SER A 42 6.62 7.54 -3.82
N GLY A 43 5.73 7.74 -4.80
CA GLY A 43 5.08 9.04 -5.05
C GLY A 43 4.30 9.55 -3.83
N MET A 44 3.53 8.67 -3.19
CA MET A 44 2.85 8.97 -1.92
C MET A 44 3.84 9.39 -0.83
N THR A 45 4.97 8.68 -0.69
CA THR A 45 6.00 9.01 0.32
C THR A 45 6.62 10.38 0.05
N VAL A 46 6.90 10.72 -1.20
CA VAL A 46 7.39 12.05 -1.59
C VAL A 46 6.35 13.12 -1.27
N GLY A 47 5.08 12.93 -1.66
CA GLY A 47 4.00 13.85 -1.36
C GLY A 47 3.82 14.08 0.14
N PHE A 48 3.94 13.01 0.93
CA PHE A 48 3.91 13.06 2.39
C PHE A 48 5.02 13.93 2.96
N ILE A 49 6.28 13.66 2.59
CA ILE A 49 7.45 14.40 3.09
C ILE A 49 7.34 15.89 2.71
N VAL A 50 7.05 16.18 1.44
CA VAL A 50 6.93 17.55 0.94
C VAL A 50 5.80 18.30 1.67
N SER A 51 4.65 17.67 1.84
CA SER A 51 3.52 18.31 2.52
C SER A 51 3.80 18.55 4.00
N LYS A 52 4.32 17.53 4.68
CA LYS A 52 4.64 17.57 6.11
C LYS A 52 5.61 18.69 6.47
N TYR A 53 6.68 18.85 5.69
CA TYR A 53 7.78 19.76 6.05
C TYR A 53 7.73 21.11 5.34
N ALA A 54 7.11 21.21 4.15
CA ALA A 54 7.14 22.44 3.35
C ALA A 54 5.76 23.08 3.13
N LEU A 55 4.72 22.28 2.85
CA LEU A 55 3.42 22.84 2.43
C LEU A 55 2.40 22.99 3.55
N ALA A 56 2.62 22.39 4.73
CA ALA A 56 1.63 22.38 5.79
C ALA A 56 1.11 23.78 6.20
N PRO A 57 1.96 24.84 6.33
CA PRO A 57 1.46 26.19 6.63
C PRO A 57 0.64 26.82 5.51
N LEU A 58 0.87 26.44 4.26
CA LEU A 58 0.08 26.92 3.12
C LEU A 58 -1.25 26.19 3.04
N LEU A 59 -1.24 24.86 3.22
CA LEU A 59 -2.44 24.04 3.18
C LEU A 59 -3.42 24.38 4.30
N SER A 60 -2.92 24.75 5.49
CA SER A 60 -3.76 25.16 6.61
C SER A 60 -4.56 26.45 6.36
N LEU A 61 -4.18 27.27 5.37
CA LEU A 61 -4.95 28.45 4.96
C LEU A 61 -6.23 28.09 4.21
N PHE A 62 -6.26 26.91 3.57
CA PHE A 62 -7.35 26.50 2.69
C PHE A 62 -8.19 25.36 3.26
N ILE A 63 -7.57 24.44 4.01
CA ILE A 63 -8.19 23.18 4.44
C ILE A 63 -7.94 22.98 5.94
N SER A 64 -9.00 22.72 6.70
CA SER A 64 -8.88 22.34 8.11
C SER A 64 -8.51 20.86 8.26
N GLY A 65 -7.95 20.48 9.41
CA GLY A 65 -7.63 19.08 9.70
C GLY A 65 -8.83 18.15 9.52
N PHE A 66 -10.02 18.55 9.96
CA PHE A 66 -11.26 17.76 9.78
C PHE A 66 -11.57 17.47 8.31
N TYR A 67 -11.52 18.49 7.44
CA TYR A 67 -11.78 18.31 6.01
C TYR A 67 -10.69 17.49 5.33
N ALA A 68 -9.42 17.67 5.72
CA ALA A 68 -8.32 16.85 5.23
C ALA A 68 -8.47 15.37 5.65
N THR A 69 -8.96 15.09 6.86
CA THR A 69 -9.25 13.71 7.32
C THR A 69 -10.37 13.08 6.49
N LEU A 70 -11.48 13.79 6.28
CA LEU A 70 -12.55 13.29 5.41
C LEU A 70 -12.07 13.08 3.98
N ALA A 71 -11.24 13.99 3.46
CA ALA A 71 -10.66 13.86 2.13
C ALA A 71 -9.80 12.59 1.99
N ALA A 72 -8.86 12.37 2.91
CA ALA A 72 -7.90 11.27 2.84
C ALA A 72 -8.52 9.88 3.09
N TYR A 73 -9.45 9.76 4.04
CA TYR A 73 -9.92 8.45 4.47
C TYR A 73 -11.32 8.08 3.96
N VAL A 74 -12.03 9.01 3.34
CA VAL A 74 -13.40 8.78 2.84
C VAL A 74 -13.54 9.19 1.39
N VAL A 75 -13.35 10.47 1.08
CA VAL A 75 -13.70 11.02 -0.23
C VAL A 75 -12.76 10.52 -1.33
N LEU A 76 -11.45 10.63 -1.14
CA LEU A 76 -10.48 10.25 -2.16
C LEU A 76 -10.46 8.73 -2.41
N PRO A 77 -10.51 7.85 -1.38
CA PRO A 77 -10.69 6.42 -1.59
C PRO A 77 -12.00 6.06 -2.30
N ALA A 78 -13.12 6.73 -1.96
CA ALA A 78 -14.41 6.46 -2.60
C ALA A 78 -14.42 6.89 -4.09
N ILE A 79 -13.88 8.07 -4.40
CA ILE A 79 -13.73 8.54 -5.79
C ILE A 79 -12.84 7.58 -6.57
N ALA A 80 -11.69 7.20 -6.01
CA ALA A 80 -10.78 6.26 -6.65
C ALA A 80 -11.47 4.91 -6.91
N PHE A 81 -12.16 4.36 -5.92
CA PHE A 81 -12.89 3.10 -6.08
C PHE A 81 -13.94 3.18 -7.19
N TYR A 82 -14.77 4.22 -7.20
CA TYR A 82 -15.77 4.43 -8.24
C TYR A 82 -15.12 4.55 -9.63
N TYR A 83 -14.02 5.30 -9.73
CA TYR A 83 -13.31 5.53 -10.99
C TYR A 83 -12.68 4.24 -11.55
N PHE A 84 -12.01 3.45 -10.71
CA PHE A 84 -11.27 2.25 -11.15
C PHE A 84 -12.15 1.00 -11.27
N THR A 85 -13.34 0.98 -10.69
CA THR A 85 -14.34 -0.08 -10.89
C THR A 85 -15.34 0.22 -12.01
N GLY A 86 -15.35 1.46 -12.51
CA GLY A 86 -16.16 1.85 -13.65
C GLY A 86 -15.80 1.11 -14.95
N PRO A 87 -16.75 1.05 -15.90
CA PRO A 87 -16.55 0.38 -17.18
C PRO A 87 -15.34 0.97 -17.94
N ALA A 88 -14.62 0.10 -18.61
CA ALA A 88 -13.47 0.44 -19.45
C ALA A 88 -13.97 0.73 -20.88
N GLU A 89 -13.84 1.98 -21.33
CA GLU A 89 -14.13 2.39 -22.70
C GLU A 89 -12.83 2.78 -23.40
N GLY A 90 -12.61 2.33 -24.64
CA GLY A 90 -11.43 2.65 -25.44
C GLY A 90 -10.39 1.53 -25.54
N ASP A 91 -9.19 1.87 -26.03
CA ASP A 91 -8.06 0.93 -26.18
C ASP A 91 -7.56 0.46 -24.80
N ALA A 92 -7.50 -0.84 -24.60
CA ALA A 92 -7.15 -1.45 -23.32
C ALA A 92 -5.74 -1.08 -22.82
N LYS A 93 -4.78 -0.90 -23.73
CA LYS A 93 -3.39 -0.58 -23.40
C LYS A 93 -3.24 0.89 -23.02
N GLU A 94 -3.86 1.79 -23.79
CA GLU A 94 -3.86 3.22 -23.44
C GLU A 94 -4.58 3.45 -22.11
N LEU A 95 -5.69 2.76 -21.89
CA LEU A 95 -6.46 2.84 -20.65
C LEU A 95 -5.67 2.32 -19.45
N ASP A 96 -4.95 1.20 -19.57
CA ASP A 96 -4.09 0.68 -18.48
C ASP A 96 -2.98 1.68 -18.11
N ILE A 97 -2.31 2.27 -19.10
CA ILE A 97 -1.29 3.30 -18.89
C ILE A 97 -1.90 4.51 -18.18
N TYR A 98 -3.04 5.00 -18.69
CA TYR A 98 -3.72 6.15 -18.13
C TYR A 98 -4.16 5.91 -16.68
N ARG A 99 -4.78 4.76 -16.39
CA ARG A 99 -5.24 4.39 -15.03
C ARG A 99 -4.08 4.27 -14.05
N ARG A 100 -2.94 3.74 -14.49
CA ARG A 100 -1.69 3.69 -13.70
C ARG A 100 -1.19 5.07 -13.29
N HIS A 101 -1.19 6.03 -14.20
CA HIS A 101 -0.76 7.40 -13.90
C HIS A 101 -1.78 8.15 -13.03
N CYS A 102 -3.09 7.90 -13.22
CA CYS A 102 -4.11 8.45 -12.34
C CYS A 102 -3.97 7.92 -10.90
N LEU A 103 -3.69 6.63 -10.73
CA LEU A 103 -3.38 6.03 -9.42
C LEU A 103 -2.16 6.67 -8.77
N LEU A 104 -1.10 6.95 -9.54
CA LEU A 104 0.06 7.69 -9.04
C LEU A 104 -0.34 9.10 -8.56
N GLY A 105 -1.16 9.83 -9.32
CA GLY A 105 -1.68 11.14 -8.91
C GLY A 105 -2.50 11.08 -7.62
N ILE A 106 -3.37 10.08 -7.49
CA ILE A 106 -4.16 9.84 -6.27
C ILE A 106 -3.24 9.52 -5.10
N ALA A 107 -2.24 8.67 -5.29
CA ALA A 107 -1.29 8.31 -4.24
C ALA A 107 -0.45 9.50 -3.77
N VAL A 108 -0.02 10.38 -4.69
CA VAL A 108 0.65 11.63 -4.33
C VAL A 108 -0.30 12.53 -3.53
N ALA A 109 -1.56 12.67 -3.94
CA ALA A 109 -2.56 13.45 -3.21
C ALA A 109 -2.83 12.89 -1.81
N GLU A 110 -2.97 11.57 -1.66
CA GLU A 110 -3.05 10.88 -0.37
C GLU A 110 -1.82 11.16 0.51
N GLY A 111 -0.63 11.10 -0.09
CA GLY A 111 0.62 11.46 0.56
C GLY A 111 0.56 12.89 1.09
N VAL A 112 0.18 13.85 0.25
CA VAL A 112 0.07 15.26 0.62
C VAL A 112 -0.93 15.46 1.76
N LEU A 113 -2.10 14.84 1.70
CA LEU A 113 -3.12 14.95 2.75
C LEU A 113 -2.63 14.37 4.08
N ASN A 114 -2.05 13.16 4.07
CA ASN A 114 -1.50 12.54 5.28
C ASN A 114 -0.31 13.34 5.84
N GLY A 115 0.56 13.87 4.97
CA GLY A 115 1.68 14.71 5.38
C GLY A 115 1.22 15.97 6.08
N PHE A 116 0.15 16.59 5.58
CA PHE A 116 -0.50 17.74 6.21
C PHE A 116 -1.13 17.36 7.56
N LEU A 117 -1.91 16.28 7.61
CA LEU A 117 -2.58 15.81 8.83
C LEU A 117 -1.60 15.51 9.95
N PHE A 118 -0.45 14.94 9.62
CA PHE A 118 0.57 14.55 10.59
C PHE A 118 1.75 15.53 10.63
N CYS A 119 1.60 16.78 10.17
CA CYS A 119 2.71 17.74 10.13
C CYS A 119 3.35 18.00 11.50
N GLN A 120 2.56 17.97 12.58
CA GLN A 120 3.02 18.15 13.97
C GLN A 120 3.34 16.84 14.71
N ARG A 121 3.17 15.69 14.05
CA ARG A 121 3.28 14.37 14.68
C ARG A 121 4.43 13.57 14.08
N ILE A 122 5.26 12.94 14.89
CA ILE A 122 6.33 12.07 14.39
C ILE A 122 6.27 10.69 15.02
N ILE A 123 6.64 9.67 14.26
CA ILE A 123 6.96 8.36 14.83
C ILE A 123 8.44 8.42 15.22
N PRO A 124 8.83 8.01 16.44
CA PRO A 124 10.24 7.95 16.81
C PRO A 124 11.03 7.05 15.85
N GLY A 125 12.14 7.57 15.32
CA GLY A 125 12.93 6.93 14.26
C GLY A 125 12.46 7.27 12.84
N LEU A 126 13.06 6.65 11.84
CA LEU A 126 12.60 6.75 10.45
C LEU A 126 11.51 5.69 10.22
N PRO A 127 10.28 6.05 9.78
CA PRO A 127 9.24 5.05 9.52
C PRO A 127 9.67 4.07 8.41
N PRO A 128 9.14 2.83 8.42
CA PRO A 128 9.49 1.84 7.40
C PRO A 128 9.06 2.33 6.01
N PRO A 129 9.84 2.07 4.94
CA PRO A 129 9.48 2.52 3.61
C PRO A 129 8.22 1.82 3.09
N ALA A 130 7.12 2.56 2.98
CA ALA A 130 5.86 2.07 2.40
C ALA A 130 5.99 1.30 1.08
N PRO A 131 6.82 1.71 0.09
CA PRO A 131 6.92 0.99 -1.17
C PRO A 131 7.69 -0.35 -1.09
N LEU A 132 8.42 -0.61 0.00
CA LEU A 132 9.35 -1.75 0.08
C LEU A 132 8.67 -3.09 -0.13
N THR A 133 7.54 -3.33 0.54
CA THR A 133 6.79 -4.58 0.41
C THR A 133 6.32 -4.81 -1.03
N ALA A 134 5.80 -3.77 -1.69
CA ALA A 134 5.36 -3.86 -3.07
C ALA A 134 6.53 -4.17 -4.03
N PHE A 135 7.66 -3.48 -3.87
CA PHE A 135 8.86 -3.78 -4.68
C PHE A 135 9.41 -5.17 -4.39
N ALA A 136 9.41 -5.62 -3.14
CA ALA A 136 9.85 -6.97 -2.79
C ALA A 136 8.96 -8.04 -3.42
N ILE A 137 7.64 -7.82 -3.52
CA ILE A 137 6.74 -8.72 -4.25
C ILE A 137 7.08 -8.73 -5.74
N GLY A 138 7.14 -7.55 -6.38
CA GLY A 138 7.34 -7.46 -7.83
C GLY A 138 8.72 -7.92 -8.30
N ILE A 139 9.78 -7.54 -7.60
CA ILE A 139 11.18 -7.85 -7.96
C ILE A 139 11.63 -9.16 -7.33
N GLY A 140 11.28 -9.40 -6.07
CA GLY A 140 11.71 -10.59 -5.32
C GLY A 140 11.12 -11.88 -5.87
N SER A 141 9.90 -11.85 -6.43
CA SER A 141 9.32 -13.03 -7.11
C SER A 141 10.16 -13.46 -8.30
N GLN A 142 10.74 -12.51 -9.04
CA GLN A 142 11.58 -12.76 -10.20
C GLN A 142 12.99 -13.16 -9.79
N ALA A 143 13.58 -12.45 -8.83
CA ALA A 143 14.93 -12.73 -8.33
C ALA A 143 15.04 -14.12 -7.68
N GLY A 144 13.98 -14.57 -7.00
CA GLY A 144 13.90 -15.88 -6.36
C GLY A 144 13.24 -16.98 -7.20
N ALA A 145 12.94 -16.74 -8.49
CA ALA A 145 12.06 -17.60 -9.28
C ALA A 145 12.52 -19.08 -9.31
N SER A 146 13.83 -19.33 -9.40
CA SER A 146 14.40 -20.68 -9.41
C SER A 146 14.21 -21.42 -8.08
N PHE A 147 14.20 -20.70 -6.95
CA PHE A 147 13.97 -21.25 -5.61
C PHE A 147 12.47 -21.43 -5.30
N ILE A 148 11.64 -20.48 -5.76
CA ILE A 148 10.19 -20.45 -5.54
C ILE A 148 9.52 -21.60 -6.30
N GLY A 149 9.83 -21.78 -7.58
CA GLY A 149 9.14 -22.75 -8.44
C GLY A 149 7.63 -22.52 -8.41
N ASN A 150 6.85 -23.58 -8.17
CA ASN A 150 5.38 -23.51 -8.05
C ASN A 150 4.90 -23.47 -6.60
N ASP A 151 5.78 -23.20 -5.64
CA ASP A 151 5.46 -23.22 -4.21
C ASP A 151 5.03 -21.82 -3.73
N ARG A 152 3.75 -21.71 -3.35
CA ARG A 152 3.18 -20.46 -2.87
C ARG A 152 3.80 -20.00 -1.56
N MET A 153 4.13 -20.91 -0.65
CA MET A 153 4.74 -20.55 0.63
C MET A 153 6.15 -20.01 0.42
N LYS A 154 6.91 -20.56 -0.53
CA LYS A 154 8.22 -19.99 -0.90
C LYS A 154 8.09 -18.61 -1.52
N LEU A 155 7.09 -18.38 -2.39
CA LEU A 155 6.82 -17.05 -2.94
C LEU A 155 6.57 -16.03 -1.82
N MET A 156 5.69 -16.36 -0.87
CA MET A 156 5.38 -15.51 0.28
C MET A 156 6.61 -15.26 1.16
N ALA A 157 7.38 -16.31 1.46
CA ALA A 157 8.57 -16.21 2.29
C ALA A 157 9.66 -15.33 1.65
N VAL A 158 9.94 -15.51 0.35
CA VAL A 158 10.96 -14.72 -0.35
C VAL A 158 10.55 -13.25 -0.45
N THR A 159 9.29 -12.98 -0.78
CA THR A 159 8.82 -11.62 -1.04
C THR A 159 8.50 -10.87 0.26
N LEU A 160 7.55 -11.36 1.05
CA LEU A 160 7.06 -10.70 2.25
C LEU A 160 8.04 -10.87 3.42
N GLY A 161 8.61 -12.07 3.57
CA GLY A 161 9.66 -12.31 4.56
C GLY A 161 10.91 -11.49 4.26
N GLY A 162 11.29 -11.38 2.98
CA GLY A 162 12.37 -10.50 2.54
C GLY A 162 12.09 -9.02 2.81
N ALA A 163 10.88 -8.54 2.51
CA ALA A 163 10.46 -7.16 2.81
C ALA A 163 10.53 -6.86 4.31
N LEU A 164 9.93 -7.71 5.14
CA LEU A 164 9.92 -7.53 6.58
C LEU A 164 11.34 -7.59 7.18
N ALA A 165 12.19 -8.51 6.71
CA ALA A 165 13.58 -8.56 7.14
C ALA A 165 14.35 -7.28 6.77
N ALA A 166 14.12 -6.75 5.58
CA ALA A 166 14.71 -5.49 5.15
C ALA A 166 14.19 -4.29 5.97
N ASP A 167 12.88 -4.22 6.26
CA ASP A 167 12.31 -3.23 7.17
C ASP A 167 12.97 -3.32 8.55
N LEU A 168 13.08 -4.53 9.12
CA LEU A 168 13.73 -4.71 10.42
C LEU A 168 15.19 -4.27 10.41
N ALA A 169 15.94 -4.55 9.33
CA ALA A 169 17.32 -4.08 9.19
C ALA A 169 17.40 -2.54 9.13
N ILE A 170 16.50 -1.88 8.41
CA ILE A 170 16.38 -0.41 8.39
C ILE A 170 16.04 0.11 9.79
N GLY A 171 15.09 -0.53 10.48
CA GLY A 171 14.71 -0.16 11.84
C GLY A 171 15.86 -0.28 12.83
N ILE A 172 16.66 -1.36 12.76
CA ILE A 172 17.86 -1.52 13.61
C ILE A 172 18.85 -0.38 13.36
N ALA A 173 19.02 0.02 12.10
CA ALA A 173 19.96 1.09 11.73
C ALA A 173 19.46 2.50 12.05
N THR A 174 18.14 2.73 12.05
CA THR A 174 17.52 4.07 12.14
C THR A 174 16.72 4.31 13.42
N GLY A 175 16.59 3.30 14.28
CA GLY A 175 15.83 3.32 15.52
C GLY A 175 14.55 2.51 15.42
N LEU A 176 14.46 1.46 16.25
CA LEU A 176 13.25 0.65 16.40
C LEU A 176 12.30 1.28 17.42
N SER A 177 11.09 1.60 16.97
CA SER A 177 10.00 2.05 17.84
C SER A 177 8.78 1.13 17.71
N ALA A 178 7.85 1.22 18.66
CA ALA A 178 6.58 0.51 18.56
C ALA A 178 5.80 0.90 17.30
N GLY A 179 5.82 2.18 16.93
CA GLY A 179 5.22 2.68 15.69
C GLY A 179 5.88 2.12 14.44
N PHE A 180 7.22 2.04 14.43
CA PHE A 180 7.97 1.39 13.35
C PHE A 180 7.55 -0.07 13.16
N LEU A 181 7.62 -0.85 14.24
CA LEU A 181 7.32 -2.29 14.21
C LEU A 181 5.89 -2.55 13.77
N LEU A 182 4.93 -1.77 14.30
CA LEU A 182 3.53 -1.91 13.92
C LEU A 182 3.30 -1.56 12.45
N LEU A 183 3.92 -0.50 11.92
CA LEU A 183 3.83 -0.17 10.50
C LEU A 183 4.46 -1.25 9.61
N ALA A 184 5.64 -1.75 9.95
CA ALA A 184 6.31 -2.81 9.18
C ALA A 184 5.44 -4.08 9.11
N LEU A 185 4.83 -4.46 10.23
CA LEU A 185 3.89 -5.58 10.29
C LEU A 185 2.62 -5.32 9.47
N LEU A 186 2.03 -4.13 9.58
CA LEU A 186 0.83 -3.77 8.83
C LEU A 186 1.11 -3.73 7.32
N TYR A 187 2.22 -3.14 6.88
CA TYR A 187 2.59 -3.10 5.46
C TYR A 187 2.83 -4.50 4.91
N THR A 188 3.51 -5.36 5.67
CA THR A 188 3.71 -6.78 5.31
C THR A 188 2.36 -7.52 5.25
N ALA A 189 1.45 -7.28 6.21
CA ALA A 189 0.12 -7.87 6.21
C ALA A 189 -0.75 -7.41 5.03
N VAL A 190 -0.67 -6.13 4.65
CA VAL A 190 -1.30 -5.60 3.44
C VAL A 190 -0.75 -6.31 2.20
N GLY A 191 0.59 -6.43 2.11
CA GLY A 191 1.24 -7.17 1.04
C GLY A 191 0.76 -8.61 0.94
N TYR A 192 0.64 -9.30 2.07
CA TYR A 192 0.12 -10.66 2.16
C TYR A 192 -1.32 -10.77 1.64
N VAL A 193 -2.23 -9.94 2.14
CA VAL A 193 -3.64 -9.97 1.75
C VAL A 193 -3.80 -9.69 0.27
N VAL A 194 -3.15 -8.63 -0.25
CA VAL A 194 -3.27 -8.24 -1.65
C VAL A 194 -2.62 -9.27 -2.57
N LEU A 195 -1.47 -9.83 -2.19
CA LEU A 195 -0.82 -10.90 -2.97
C LEU A 195 -1.68 -12.17 -3.00
N GLN A 196 -2.25 -12.61 -1.87
CA GLN A 196 -3.16 -13.77 -1.86
C GLN A 196 -4.39 -13.55 -2.75
N LEU A 197 -4.99 -12.36 -2.69
CA LEU A 197 -6.11 -12.00 -3.56
C LEU A 197 -5.70 -12.00 -5.04
N TYR A 198 -4.52 -11.45 -5.35
CA TYR A 198 -3.96 -11.45 -6.69
C TYR A 198 -3.74 -12.89 -7.20
N LEU A 199 -3.14 -13.77 -6.40
CA LEU A 199 -2.88 -15.15 -6.79
C LEU A 199 -4.17 -15.94 -7.06
N LYS A 200 -5.26 -15.66 -6.33
CA LYS A 200 -6.54 -16.33 -6.53
C LYS A 200 -7.33 -15.79 -7.73
N LYS A 201 -7.25 -14.48 -8.02
CA LYS A 201 -8.17 -13.78 -8.94
C LYS A 201 -7.46 -13.00 -10.08
N GLY A 202 -6.13 -13.03 -10.15
CA GLY A 202 -5.29 -12.11 -10.96
C GLY A 202 -5.31 -12.30 -12.47
N ASN A 203 -6.00 -13.33 -12.98
CA ASN A 203 -6.03 -13.63 -14.41
C ASN A 203 -6.92 -12.69 -15.24
N GLY A 204 -7.70 -11.78 -14.63
CA GLY A 204 -8.43 -10.74 -15.36
C GLY A 204 -7.55 -9.51 -15.66
N GLU A 205 -7.40 -9.09 -16.93
CA GLU A 205 -6.69 -7.86 -17.32
C GLU A 205 -7.21 -6.61 -16.61
N ALA A 206 -8.51 -6.53 -16.34
CA ALA A 206 -9.15 -5.36 -15.71
C ALA A 206 -8.92 -5.21 -14.19
N MET A 207 -8.27 -6.16 -13.52
CA MET A 207 -8.24 -6.23 -12.04
C MET A 207 -6.94 -5.70 -11.41
N THR A 208 -5.89 -5.43 -12.18
CA THR A 208 -4.56 -5.01 -11.66
C THR A 208 -4.63 -3.70 -10.87
N HIS A 209 -5.35 -2.70 -11.39
CA HIS A 209 -5.52 -1.40 -10.76
C HIS A 209 -6.30 -1.48 -9.44
N ILE A 210 -7.20 -2.45 -9.32
CA ILE A 210 -7.97 -2.66 -8.09
C ILE A 210 -7.06 -3.18 -6.98
N TYR A 211 -6.11 -4.08 -7.29
CA TYR A 211 -5.11 -4.51 -6.31
C TYR A 211 -4.15 -3.37 -5.93
N GLN A 212 -3.74 -2.55 -6.90
CA GLN A 212 -2.92 -1.35 -6.64
C GLN A 212 -3.64 -0.38 -5.70
N LEU A 213 -4.91 -0.08 -5.98
CA LEU A 213 -5.74 0.78 -5.14
C LEU A 213 -5.96 0.18 -3.74
N ALA A 214 -6.29 -1.11 -3.65
CA ALA A 214 -6.48 -1.78 -2.38
C ALA A 214 -5.20 -1.72 -1.52
N PHE A 215 -4.05 -1.90 -2.15
CA PHE A 215 -2.75 -1.74 -1.49
C PHE A 215 -2.56 -0.31 -0.98
N LEU A 216 -2.79 0.70 -1.83
CA LEU A 216 -2.68 2.12 -1.46
C LEU A 216 -3.55 2.46 -0.24
N VAL A 217 -4.85 2.17 -0.34
CA VAL A 217 -5.84 2.52 0.70
C VAL A 217 -5.48 1.83 2.01
N ALA A 218 -5.11 0.55 1.97
CA ALA A 218 -4.75 -0.18 3.19
C ALA A 218 -3.46 0.35 3.83
N ILE A 219 -2.47 0.79 3.04
CA ILE A 219 -1.27 1.46 3.54
C ILE A 219 -1.63 2.82 4.18
N VAL A 220 -2.45 3.64 3.51
CA VAL A 220 -2.90 4.93 4.02
C VAL A 220 -3.66 4.75 5.34
N CYS A 221 -4.58 3.80 5.43
CA CYS A 221 -5.27 3.47 6.68
C CYS A 221 -4.30 3.00 7.77
N SER A 222 -3.31 2.17 7.41
CA SER A 222 -2.28 1.70 8.36
C SER A 222 -1.49 2.88 8.93
N GLN A 223 -1.08 3.82 8.08
CA GLN A 223 -0.45 5.06 8.52
C GLN A 223 -1.37 5.87 9.43
N GLY A 224 -2.62 6.07 9.03
CA GLY A 224 -3.60 6.79 9.84
C GLY A 224 -3.77 6.22 11.24
N ILE A 225 -3.87 4.90 11.36
CA ILE A 225 -3.97 4.19 12.64
C ILE A 225 -2.68 4.40 13.47
N VAL A 226 -1.52 4.11 12.89
CA VAL A 226 -0.26 4.14 13.67
C VAL A 226 0.14 5.56 14.07
N TYR A 227 0.05 6.53 13.16
CA TYR A 227 0.33 7.93 13.50
C TYR A 227 -0.66 8.45 14.53
N SER A 228 -1.93 8.05 14.52
CA SER A 228 -2.88 8.52 15.53
C SER A 228 -2.60 7.93 16.92
N LEU A 229 -2.12 6.69 17.00
CA LEU A 229 -1.95 5.97 18.27
C LEU A 229 -0.55 6.08 18.88
N LEU A 230 0.49 6.14 18.05
CA LEU A 230 1.89 5.93 18.47
C LEU A 230 2.84 7.05 18.02
N SER A 231 2.31 8.16 17.48
CA SER A 231 3.12 9.35 17.23
C SER A 231 3.24 10.22 18.47
N VAL A 232 4.33 10.98 18.54
CA VAL A 232 4.59 12.01 19.53
C VAL A 232 4.58 13.39 18.87
N ASP A 233 4.39 14.43 19.68
CA ASP A 233 4.47 15.80 19.18
C ASP A 233 5.90 16.12 18.75
N ALA A 234 6.05 16.72 17.57
CA ALA A 234 7.35 17.07 17.00
C ALA A 234 8.14 18.05 17.89
N SER A 235 7.48 18.80 18.77
CA SER A 235 8.12 19.71 19.72
C SER A 235 8.73 19.00 20.94
N GLN A 236 8.36 17.75 21.21
CA GLN A 236 8.84 16.99 22.37
C GLN A 236 10.05 16.09 22.04
N SER A 237 10.48 16.03 20.78
CA SER A 237 11.61 15.18 20.35
C SER A 237 12.93 15.93 20.19
N THR A 238 12.96 17.22 20.54
CA THR A 238 14.16 18.09 20.47
C THR A 238 14.82 18.32 21.83
N ASP A 239 14.32 17.70 22.90
CA ASP A 239 14.94 17.62 24.22
C ASP A 239 15.52 16.22 24.45
#